data_AF-A0A7X7HDZ3-F1
#
_entry.id   AF-A0A7X7HDZ3-F1
#
_cell.length_a   1.000
_cell.length_b   1.000
_cell.length_c   1.000
_cell.angle_alpha   90.00
_cell.angle_beta   90.00
_cell.angle_gamma   90.00
#
_symmetry.space_group_name_H-M   'P 1'
#
loop_
_entity.id
_entity.type
_entity.pdbx_description
1 polymer ?
#
loop_
_entity_poly.entity_id
_entity_poly.type
_entity_poly.pdbx_seq_one_letter_code
_entity_poly.pdbx_strand_id
1 'polypeptide(L)' 'CGQLSDGGDSVRLYAGGGVVAGSVPSDELAETAQKFLPVYNALSPVARP' A
#
# COMPACT_ATOMS: atom_id res chain seq x y z
N CYS A 1 4.31 -4.93 2.02
CA CYS A 1 5.40 -5.57 1.22
C CYS A 1 4.95 -5.67 -0.23
N GLY A 2 5.82 -6.15 -1.13
CA GLY A 2 5.44 -6.36 -2.53
C GLY A 2 6.20 -7.52 -3.15
N GLN A 3 5.64 -8.08 -4.22
CA GLN A 3 6.24 -9.13 -5.03
C GLN A 3 6.47 -8.58 -6.44
N LEU A 4 7.70 -8.67 -6.92
CA LEU A 4 8.07 -8.30 -8.29
C LEU A 4 7.66 -9.41 -9.26
N SER A 5 7.28 -9.04 -10.50
CA SER A 5 7.23 -10.00 -11.60
C SER A 5 8.63 -10.52 -11.94
N ASP A 6 8.71 -11.70 -12.57
CA ASP A 6 9.97 -12.28 -13.02
C ASP A 6 10.74 -11.34 -13.97
N GLY A 7 10.02 -10.51 -14.74
CA GLY A 7 10.59 -9.49 -15.63
C GLY A 7 11.00 -8.17 -14.95
N GLY A 8 10.68 -7.98 -13.67
CA GLY A 8 11.02 -6.78 -12.91
C GLY A 8 10.29 -5.50 -13.34
N ASP A 9 9.30 -5.59 -14.21
CA ASP A 9 8.54 -4.49 -14.81
C ASP A 9 7.24 -4.17 -14.07
N SER A 10 6.83 -5.05 -13.15
CA SER A 10 5.62 -4.87 -12.36
C SER A 10 5.83 -5.32 -10.92
N VAL A 11 5.01 -4.76 -10.03
CA VAL A 11 4.99 -5.13 -8.61
C VAL A 11 3.55 -5.26 -8.13
N ARG A 12 3.27 -6.34 -7.42
CA ARG A 12 2.03 -6.51 -6.66
C ARG A 12 2.27 -6.10 -5.23
N LEU A 13 1.49 -5.12 -4.74
CA LEU A 13 1.59 -4.63 -3.36
C LEU A 13 0.52 -5.26 -2.47
N TYR A 14 0.83 -5.39 -1.17
CA TYR A 14 -0.07 -5.91 -0.16
C TYR A 14 -0.14 -4.98 1.06
N ALA A 15 -1.36 -4.71 1.51
CA ALA A 15 -1.67 -4.02 2.76
C ALA A 15 -2.93 -4.65 3.37
N GLY A 16 -3.09 -4.54 4.68
CA GLY A 16 -4.26 -5.03 5.41
C GLY A 16 -4.64 -4.09 6.54
N GLY A 17 -5.94 -4.08 6.87
CA GLY A 17 -6.53 -3.36 8.00
C GLY A 17 -7.08 -4.37 9.01
N GLY A 18 -7.05 -4.03 10.29
CA GLY A 18 -7.56 -4.90 11.34
C GLY A 18 -9.06 -4.70 11.51
N VAL A 19 -9.87 -5.63 11.01
CA VAL A 19 -11.34 -5.52 11.14
C VAL A 19 -11.81 -6.09 12.46
N VAL A 20 -12.53 -5.29 13.25
CA VAL A 20 -13.11 -5.68 14.54
C VAL A 20 -14.60 -5.27 14.62
N ALA A 21 -15.29 -5.70 15.67
CA ALA A 21 -16.67 -5.28 15.91
C ALA A 21 -16.74 -3.74 16.03
N GLY A 22 -17.59 -3.12 15.21
CA GLY A 22 -17.71 -1.67 15.14
C GLY A 22 -16.76 -0.98 14.15
N SER A 23 -15.88 -1.72 13.45
CA SER A 23 -15.11 -1.17 12.33
C SER A 23 -16.02 -0.57 11.26
N VAL A 24 -15.59 0.56 10.70
CA VAL A 24 -16.28 1.23 9.60
C VAL A 24 -15.56 0.88 8.30
N PRO A 25 -16.21 0.25 7.30
CA PRO A 25 -15.54 -0.21 6.09
C PRO A 25 -14.76 0.88 5.32
N SER A 26 -15.25 2.12 5.32
CA SER A 26 -14.54 3.25 4.69
C SER A 26 -13.23 3.60 5.39
N ASP A 27 -13.19 3.45 6.70
CA ASP A 27 -12.04 3.85 7.52
C ASP A 27 -10.94 2.81 7.38
N GLU A 28 -11.30 1.53 7.35
CA GLU A 28 -10.36 0.42 7.10
C GLU A 28 -9.78 0.49 5.67
N LEU A 29 -10.60 0.88 4.68
CA LEU A 29 -10.14 1.12 3.31
C LEU A 29 -9.16 2.30 3.27
N ALA A 30 -9.48 3.40 3.96
CA ALA A 30 -8.57 4.54 4.06
C ALA A 30 -7.25 4.17 4.76
N GLU A 31 -7.31 3.37 5.83
CA GLU A 31 -6.13 2.87 6.54
C GLU A 31 -5.22 2.05 5.60
N THR A 32 -5.79 1.12 4.83
CA THR A 32 -4.99 0.30 3.89
C THR A 32 -4.37 1.14 2.78
N ALA A 33 -5.06 2.17 2.29
CA ALA A 33 -4.49 3.13 1.33
C ALA A 33 -3.28 3.87 1.90
N GLN A 34 -3.35 4.33 3.16
CA GLN A 34 -2.22 4.99 3.84
C GLN A 34 -1.03 4.04 4.04
N LYS A 35 -1.28 2.76 4.33
CA LYS A 35 -0.23 1.75 4.49
C LYS A 35 0.56 1.45 3.22
N PHE A 36 0.04 1.80 2.04
CA PHE A 36 0.80 1.70 0.79
C PHE A 36 1.82 2.83 0.58
N LEU A 37 1.63 3.99 1.23
CA LEU A 37 2.46 5.18 0.99
C LEU A 37 3.97 4.94 1.14
N PRO A 38 4.48 4.17 2.12
CA PRO A 38 5.92 3.91 2.21
C PRO A 38 6.49 3.23 0.96
N VAL A 39 5.74 2.30 0.36
CA VAL A 39 6.19 1.58 -0.84
C VAL A 39 6.01 2.45 -2.08
N TYR A 40 4.92 3.21 -2.20
CA TYR A 40 4.74 4.17 -3.29
C TYR A 40 5.87 5.21 -3.32
N ASN A 41 6.23 5.77 -2.16
CA ASN A 41 7.32 6.74 -2.05
C ASN A 41 8.70 6.14 -2.40
N ALA A 42 8.90 4.85 -2.17
CA ALA A 42 10.14 4.16 -2.52
C ALA A 42 10.24 3.85 -4.03
N LEU A 43 9.13 3.49 -4.66
CA LEU A 43 9.06 3.15 -6.09
C LEU A 43 8.99 4.37 -7.00
N SER A 44 8.33 5.43 -6.52
CA SER A 44 8.28 6.74 -7.14
C SER A 44 8.88 7.71 -6.16
N PRO A 45 10.22 7.90 -6.15
CA PRO A 45 10.79 9.03 -5.46
C PRO A 45 10.16 10.27 -6.09
N VAL A 46 9.23 10.91 -5.37
CA VAL A 46 8.86 12.29 -5.65
C VAL A 46 10.20 13.01 -5.81
N ALA A 47 10.45 13.58 -6.99
CA ALA A 47 11.64 14.40 -7.20
C ALA A 47 11.68 15.42 -6.07
N ARG A 48 12.53 15.16 -5.07
CA ARG A 48 12.77 16.12 -4.00
C ARG A 48 13.53 17.27 -4.67
N PRO A 49 13.09 18.54 -4.52
CA PRO A 49 13.88 19.66 -5.00
C PRO A 49 15.29 19.64 -4.42
#